data_AF-A0A7J9BSA1-F1
#
_entry.id   AF-A0A7J9BSA1-F1
#
_cell.length_a   1.000
_cell.length_b   1.000
_cell.length_c   1.000
_cell.angle_alpha   90.00
_cell.angle_beta   90.00
_cell.angle_gamma   90.00
#
_symmetry.space_group_name_H-M   'P 1'
#
loop_
_entity.id
_entity.type
_entity.pdbx_description
1 polymer ?
#
loop_
_entity_poly.entity_id
_entity_poly.type
_entity_poly.pdbx_seq_one_letter_code
_entity_poly.pdbx_strand_id
1 'polypeptide(L)'
;MKVFEINGNTLSLTLFIDVTNSKELKESMQAGKLDPEVSFLNASLIPDVFPVLVAACKPLSPVHSEFVYSYLVSKHVMFFSYDYAVKKLIDGKEIGLEELEGRADQARILKHYKIFGPELGISTIADAITCRVAAQDAL
;
A
#
# COMPACT_ATOMS: atom_id res chain seq x y z
N MET A 1 3.29 -8.93 -10.52
CA MET A 1 2.09 -8.08 -10.64
C MET A 1 0.86 -8.96 -10.48
N LYS A 2 -0.03 -8.66 -9.54
CA LYS A 2 -1.36 -9.27 -9.45
C LYS A 2 -2.41 -8.21 -9.72
N VAL A 3 -3.47 -8.57 -10.44
CA VAL A 3 -4.56 -7.69 -10.82
C VAL A 3 -5.83 -8.15 -10.11
N PHE A 4 -6.57 -7.22 -9.53
CA PHE A 4 -7.80 -7.44 -8.80
C PHE A 4 -8.91 -6.59 -9.41
N GLU A 5 -10.12 -7.13 -9.48
CA GLU A 5 -11.31 -6.38 -9.91
C GLU A 5 -12.11 -5.97 -8.66
N ILE A 6 -12.29 -4.66 -8.47
CA ILE A 6 -12.96 -4.07 -7.31
C ILE A 6 -13.97 -3.04 -7.79
N ASN A 7 -15.26 -3.27 -7.51
CA ASN A 7 -16.35 -2.33 -7.84
C ASN A 7 -16.40 -1.92 -9.34
N GLY A 8 -15.98 -2.81 -10.25
CA GLY A 8 -15.92 -2.51 -11.69
C GLY A 8 -14.67 -1.74 -12.13
N ASN A 9 -13.73 -1.51 -11.21
CA ASN A 9 -12.42 -0.93 -11.48
C ASN A 9 -11.32 -1.99 -11.33
N THR A 10 -10.26 -1.85 -12.11
CA THR A 10 -9.09 -2.73 -12.07
C THR A 10 -8.01 -2.17 -11.14
N LEU A 11 -7.52 -2.98 -10.21
CA LEU A 11 -6.47 -2.64 -9.27
C LEU A 11 -5.26 -3.56 -9.49
N SER A 12 -4.14 -3.03 -9.98
CA SER A 12 -2.90 -3.81 -10.09
C SER A 12 -1.95 -3.50 -8.96
N LEU A 13 -1.50 -4.54 -8.24
CA LEU A 13 -0.49 -4.45 -7.20
C LEU A 13 0.82 -5.12 -7.63
N THR A 14 1.92 -4.45 -7.34
CA THR A 14 3.27 -4.99 -7.52
C THR A 14 4.16 -4.62 -6.33
N LEU A 15 4.99 -5.58 -5.90
CA LEU A 15 5.96 -5.41 -4.83
C LEU A 15 7.38 -5.41 -5.40
N PHE A 16 8.16 -4.42 -5.00
CA PHE A 16 9.56 -4.29 -5.38
C PHE A 16 10.46 -4.27 -4.15
N ILE A 17 11.64 -4.85 -4.31
CA ILE A 17 12.72 -4.82 -3.33
C ILE A 17 13.99 -4.22 -3.94
N ASP A 18 14.93 -3.87 -3.07
CA ASP A 18 16.22 -3.31 -3.46
C ASP A 18 16.07 -2.08 -4.37
N VAL A 19 15.03 -1.27 -4.13
CA VAL A 19 14.71 -0.08 -4.92
C VAL A 19 15.76 1.01 -4.67
N THR A 20 16.50 1.39 -5.70
CA THR A 20 17.61 2.35 -5.60
C THR A 20 17.19 3.80 -5.92
N ASN A 21 16.17 3.99 -6.76
CA ASN A 21 15.73 5.30 -7.23
C ASN A 21 14.55 5.90 -6.44
N SER A 22 14.34 5.47 -5.19
CA SER A 22 13.20 5.90 -4.36
C SER A 22 13.11 7.43 -4.13
N LYS A 23 14.23 8.14 -4.15
CA LYS A 23 14.26 9.61 -4.02
C LYS A 23 13.68 10.31 -5.26
N GLU A 24 14.07 9.86 -6.44
CA GLU A 24 13.60 10.38 -7.72
C GLU A 24 12.11 10.10 -7.93
N LEU A 25 11.66 8.90 -7.52
CA LEU A 25 10.25 8.53 -7.53
C LEU A 25 9.42 9.48 -6.64
N LYS A 26 9.92 9.79 -5.45
CA LYS A 26 9.25 10.73 -4.53
C LYS A 26 9.19 12.15 -5.12
N GLU A 27 10.28 12.63 -5.68
CA GLU A 27 10.34 13.96 -6.31
C GLU A 27 9.41 14.04 -7.53
N SER A 28 9.35 12.98 -8.34
CA SER A 28 8.46 12.89 -9.50
C SER A 28 6.99 12.83 -9.11
N MET A 29 6.66 12.13 -8.01
CA MET A 29 5.32 12.09 -7.41
C MET A 29 4.90 13.48 -6.93
N GLN A 30 5.77 14.17 -6.19
CA GLN A 30 5.50 15.52 -5.69
C GLN A 30 5.38 16.56 -6.81
N ALA A 31 6.10 16.35 -7.92
CA ALA A 31 6.00 17.19 -9.10
C ALA A 31 4.79 16.87 -9.99
N GLY A 32 4.03 15.80 -9.72
CA GLY A 32 2.91 15.36 -10.56
C GLY A 32 3.33 14.92 -11.97
N LYS A 33 4.56 14.43 -12.13
CA LYS A 33 5.16 14.05 -13.43
C LYS A 33 5.20 12.55 -13.68
N LEU A 34 4.59 11.76 -12.80
CA LEU A 34 4.52 10.32 -12.97
C LEU A 34 3.48 10.00 -14.06
N ASP A 35 3.97 9.46 -15.16
CA ASP A 35 3.16 8.91 -16.24
C ASP A 35 3.58 7.44 -16.44
N PRO A 36 2.72 6.47 -16.08
CA PRO A 36 1.35 6.59 -15.56
C PRO A 36 1.29 7.10 -14.11
N GLU A 37 0.12 7.59 -13.69
CA GLU A 37 -0.13 7.95 -12.29
C GLU A 37 -0.10 6.69 -11.40
N VAL A 38 0.75 6.72 -10.38
CA VAL A 38 0.99 5.58 -9.49
C VAL A 38 1.03 6.04 -8.04
N SER A 39 0.56 5.17 -7.14
CA SER A 39 0.64 5.38 -5.70
C SER A 39 1.66 4.44 -5.07
N PHE A 40 2.42 4.96 -4.12
CA PHE A 40 3.51 4.28 -3.41
C PHE A 40 3.07 3.95 -1.98
N LEU A 41 3.21 2.70 -1.53
CA LEU A 41 2.91 2.31 -0.15
C LEU A 41 4.10 1.70 0.56
N ASN A 42 4.24 1.93 1.87
CA ASN A 42 5.27 1.24 2.63
C ASN A 42 4.90 -0.22 2.91
N ALA A 43 5.57 -1.16 2.24
CA ALA A 43 5.39 -2.60 2.45
C ALA A 43 5.61 -3.03 3.92
N SER A 44 6.49 -2.36 4.67
CA SER A 44 6.69 -2.68 6.09
C SER A 44 5.50 -2.34 6.99
N LEU A 45 4.55 -1.54 6.50
CA LEU A 45 3.31 -1.20 7.22
C LEU A 45 2.11 -2.03 6.75
N ILE A 46 2.32 -2.96 5.83
CA ILE A 46 1.25 -3.75 5.22
C ILE A 46 1.52 -5.23 5.55
N PRO A 47 0.75 -5.84 6.46
CA PRO A 47 0.94 -7.24 6.81
C PRO A 47 0.42 -8.20 5.73
N ASP A 48 -0.54 -7.76 4.92
CA ASP A 48 -1.18 -8.56 3.88
C ASP A 48 -1.83 -7.67 2.80
N VAL A 49 -2.13 -8.26 1.65
CA VAL A 49 -2.82 -7.61 0.53
C VAL A 49 -4.25 -7.21 0.90
N PHE A 50 -4.95 -7.96 1.77
CA PHE A 50 -6.36 -7.73 2.05
C PHE A 50 -6.69 -6.33 2.58
N PRO A 51 -5.98 -5.76 3.59
CA PRO A 51 -6.17 -4.37 4.01
C PRO A 51 -6.03 -3.34 2.86
N VAL A 52 -5.17 -3.62 1.87
CA VAL A 52 -4.95 -2.75 0.71
C VAL A 52 -6.17 -2.78 -0.22
N LEU A 53 -6.75 -3.97 -0.44
CA LEU A 53 -7.97 -4.12 -1.24
C LEU A 53 -9.15 -3.41 -0.56
N VAL A 54 -9.29 -3.54 0.77
CA VAL A 54 -10.34 -2.86 1.54
C VAL A 54 -10.22 -1.34 1.41
N ALA A 55 -9.00 -0.80 1.50
CA ALA A 55 -8.77 0.61 1.25
C ALA A 55 -9.23 1.02 -0.17
N ALA A 56 -9.00 0.15 -1.17
CA ALA A 56 -9.32 0.43 -2.58
C ALA A 56 -10.82 0.28 -2.89
N CYS A 57 -11.56 -0.49 -2.09
CA CYS A 57 -13.01 -0.62 -2.17
C CYS A 57 -13.77 0.64 -1.75
N LYS A 58 -13.12 1.57 -1.06
CA LYS A 58 -13.76 2.84 -0.67
C LYS A 58 -14.12 3.66 -1.91
N PRO A 59 -15.23 4.42 -1.87
CA PRO A 59 -15.57 5.31 -2.98
C PRO A 59 -14.39 6.25 -3.20
N LEU A 60 -13.72 6.15 -4.35
CA LEU A 60 -12.65 7.05 -4.73
C LEU A 60 -13.21 8.48 -4.70
N SER A 61 -12.95 9.21 -3.61
CA SER A 61 -12.98 10.67 -3.68
C SER A 61 -11.94 11.03 -4.77
N PRO A 62 -12.20 12.00 -5.66
CA PRO A 62 -11.33 12.30 -6.83
C PRO A 62 -9.94 12.83 -6.44
N VAL A 63 -9.59 12.76 -5.16
CA VAL A 63 -8.31 13.14 -4.61
C VAL A 63 -7.52 11.85 -4.35
N HIS A 64 -6.79 11.41 -5.38
CA HIS A 64 -5.78 10.34 -5.29
C HIS A 64 -4.81 10.52 -4.09
N SER A 65 -4.73 11.72 -3.52
CA SER A 65 -3.95 12.04 -2.32
C SER A 65 -4.46 11.40 -1.02
N GLU A 66 -5.73 10.99 -0.92
CA GLU A 66 -6.29 10.46 0.34
C GLU A 66 -5.90 9.00 0.60
N PHE A 67 -5.82 8.19 -0.46
CA PHE A 67 -5.33 6.80 -0.41
C PHE A 67 -3.85 6.72 0.04
N VAL A 68 -3.07 7.68 -0.44
CA VAL A 68 -1.63 7.80 -0.25
C VAL A 68 -1.26 8.20 1.19
N TYR A 69 -2.15 8.90 1.90
CA TYR A 69 -1.82 9.48 3.22
C TYR A 69 -1.86 8.48 4.39
N SER A 70 -2.57 7.36 4.29
CA SER A 70 -2.68 6.41 5.42
C SER A 70 -1.46 5.48 5.59
N TYR A 71 -0.65 5.28 4.54
CA TYR A 71 0.41 4.25 4.49
C TYR A 71 1.82 4.79 4.21
N LEU A 72 1.97 6.10 3.92
CA LEU A 72 3.28 6.69 3.57
C LEU A 72 4.10 7.13 4.79
N VAL A 73 4.82 6.19 5.40
CA VAL A 73 6.11 6.50 6.06
C VAL A 73 7.11 5.37 5.84
N SER A 74 8.04 5.53 4.89
CA SER A 74 9.37 4.86 4.77
C SER A 74 9.61 3.86 3.61
N LYS A 75 10.88 3.44 3.48
CA LYS A 75 11.70 3.03 2.30
C LYS A 75 11.30 1.80 1.45
N HIS A 76 10.17 1.15 1.67
CA HIS A 76 9.69 0.06 0.81
C HIS A 76 8.47 0.53 0.03
N VAL A 77 8.27 0.09 -1.21
CA VAL A 77 7.23 0.64 -2.09
C VAL A 77 6.36 -0.47 -2.67
N MET A 78 5.05 -0.37 -2.45
CA MET A 78 4.00 -1.11 -3.15
C MET A 78 3.33 -0.17 -4.15
N PHE A 79 3.05 -0.65 -5.36
CA PHE A 79 2.53 0.17 -6.47
C PHE A 79 1.06 -0.10 -6.76
N PHE A 80 0.34 0.95 -7.16
CA PHE A 80 -0.93 0.88 -7.90
C PHE A 80 -0.71 1.36 -9.32
N SER A 81 -1.16 0.61 -10.32
CA SER A 81 -1.18 1.09 -11.70
C SER A 81 -2.14 0.35 -12.61
N TYR A 82 -2.57 1.03 -13.67
CA TYR A 82 -3.29 0.45 -14.80
C TYR A 82 -2.36 -0.07 -15.92
N ASP A 83 -1.04 0.03 -15.79
CA ASP A 83 -0.14 -0.18 -16.94
C ASP A 83 1.22 -0.86 -16.61
N TYR A 84 1.72 -1.68 -17.54
CA TYR A 84 3.05 -2.28 -17.58
C TYR A 84 4.20 -1.25 -17.57
N ALA A 85 3.92 0.01 -17.91
CA ALA A 85 4.90 1.10 -17.92
C ALA A 85 5.60 1.33 -16.57
N VAL A 86 4.98 0.96 -15.45
CA VAL A 86 5.52 1.15 -14.11
C VAL A 86 6.81 0.39 -13.86
N LYS A 87 6.99 -0.76 -14.51
CA LYS A 87 8.24 -1.54 -14.38
C LYS A 87 9.47 -0.77 -14.87
N LYS A 88 9.29 0.21 -15.77
CA LYS A 88 10.37 1.05 -16.30
C LYS A 88 10.71 2.22 -15.38
N LEU A 89 9.82 2.57 -14.45
CA LEU A 89 10.02 3.68 -13.52
C LEU A 89 10.86 3.27 -12.31
N ILE A 90 10.99 1.97 -12.01
CA ILE A 90 11.51 1.50 -10.73
C ILE A 90 12.80 0.72 -10.95
N ASP A 91 13.86 1.20 -10.35
CA ASP A 91 15.14 0.50 -10.32
C ASP A 91 15.16 -0.42 -9.11
N GLY A 92 14.55 -1.59 -9.26
CA GLY A 92 14.45 -2.60 -8.20
C GLY A 92 14.03 -3.96 -8.74
N LYS A 93 14.03 -4.96 -7.85
CA LYS A 93 13.62 -6.34 -8.19
C LYS A 93 12.16 -6.55 -7.84
N GLU A 94 11.34 -6.90 -8.83
CA GLU A 94 9.96 -7.34 -8.62
C GLU A 94 9.93 -8.71 -7.93
N ILE A 95 9.06 -8.85 -6.92
CA ILE A 95 8.81 -10.11 -6.21
C ILE A 95 7.31 -10.38 -6.05
N GLY A 96 6.98 -11.62 -5.66
CA GLY A 96 5.60 -12.03 -5.40
C GLY A 96 4.97 -11.31 -4.20
N LEU A 97 3.65 -11.13 -4.22
CA LEU A 97 2.93 -10.49 -3.10
C LEU A 97 2.89 -11.38 -1.85
N GLU A 98 3.11 -12.68 -2.00
CA GLU A 98 3.28 -13.64 -0.90
C GLU A 98 4.47 -13.33 0.03
N GLU A 99 5.44 -12.55 -0.44
CA GLU A 99 6.60 -12.10 0.36
C GLU A 99 6.30 -10.90 1.26
N LEU A 100 5.08 -10.34 1.20
CA LEU A 100 4.70 -9.13 1.89
C LEU A 100 4.68 -9.31 3.41
N GLU A 101 4.09 -10.41 3.89
CA GLU A 101 4.00 -10.73 5.32
C GLU A 101 5.38 -10.82 5.97
N GLY A 102 6.34 -11.48 5.30
CA GLY A 102 7.72 -11.61 5.79
C GLY A 102 8.49 -10.28 5.84
N ARG A 103 7.98 -9.22 5.22
CA ARG A 103 8.60 -7.88 5.17
C ARG A 103 7.88 -6.86 6.05
N ALA A 104 6.74 -7.24 6.60
CA ALA A 104 5.96 -6.43 7.51
C ALA A 104 6.69 -6.26 8.84
N ASP A 105 6.90 -5.02 9.26
CA ASP A 105 7.50 -4.72 10.57
C ASP A 105 6.37 -4.65 11.60
N GLN A 106 6.13 -5.78 12.28
CA GLN A 106 5.04 -5.89 13.25
C GLN A 106 5.12 -4.81 14.33
N ALA A 107 6.31 -4.49 14.84
CA ALA A 107 6.46 -3.47 15.88
C ALA A 107 6.06 -2.08 15.38
N ARG A 108 6.46 -1.73 14.14
CA ARG A 108 6.04 -0.48 13.50
C ARG A 108 4.55 -0.47 13.17
N ILE A 109 3.99 -1.58 12.71
CA ILE A 109 2.56 -1.72 12.42
C ILE A 109 1.71 -1.48 13.67
N LEU A 110 2.01 -2.20 14.75
CA LEU A 110 1.28 -2.07 16.02
C LEU A 110 1.32 -0.63 16.53
N LYS A 111 2.49 0.04 16.42
CA LYS A 111 2.64 1.44 16.82
C LYS A 111 1.89 2.41 15.90
N HIS A 112 1.99 2.23 14.58
CA HIS A 112 1.40 3.12 13.57
C HIS A 112 -0.13 3.07 13.64
N TYR A 113 -0.70 1.87 13.66
CA TYR A 113 -2.14 1.67 13.74
C TYR A 113 -2.68 1.73 15.17
N LYS A 114 -1.81 1.88 16.18
CA LYS A 114 -2.19 1.89 17.60
C LYS A 114 -3.01 0.63 17.95
N ILE A 115 -2.49 -0.53 17.57
CA ILE A 115 -3.09 -1.84 17.87
C ILE A 115 -2.54 -2.31 19.21
N PHE A 116 -3.41 -2.56 20.18
CA PHE A 116 -3.02 -2.96 21.53
C PHE A 116 -3.04 -4.48 21.73
N GLY A 117 -2.25 -4.98 22.68
CA GLY A 117 -2.14 -6.40 23.00
C GLY A 117 -3.48 -7.14 23.21
N PRO A 118 -4.47 -6.58 23.92
CA PRO A 118 -5.78 -7.22 24.07
C PRO A 118 -6.54 -7.45 22.75
N GLU A 119 -6.36 -6.59 21.74
CA GLU A 119 -6.98 -6.76 20.41
C GLU A 119 -6.42 -8.00 19.70
N LEU A 120 -5.13 -8.30 19.91
CA LEU A 120 -4.46 -9.46 19.34
C LEU A 120 -4.90 -10.79 19.97
N GLY A 121 -5.58 -10.73 21.12
CA GLY A 121 -6.20 -11.91 21.75
C GLY A 121 -7.51 -12.34 21.08
N ILE A 122 -8.12 -11.46 20.28
CA ILE A 122 -9.45 -11.68 19.66
C ILE A 122 -9.45 -11.53 18.13
N SER A 123 -8.38 -11.00 17.54
CA SER A 123 -8.29 -10.71 16.11
C SER A 123 -6.85 -10.73 15.61
N THR A 124 -6.65 -10.84 14.30
CA THR A 124 -5.31 -10.75 13.69
C THR A 124 -4.90 -9.29 13.47
N ILE A 125 -3.61 -9.05 13.22
CA ILE A 125 -3.11 -7.73 12.82
C ILE A 125 -3.81 -7.25 11.53
N ALA A 126 -4.01 -8.14 10.55
CA ALA A 126 -4.67 -7.81 9.30
C ALA A 126 -6.14 -7.40 9.53
N ASP A 127 -6.86 -8.09 10.41
CA ASP A 127 -8.24 -7.73 10.78
C ASP A 127 -8.30 -6.37 11.48
N ALA A 128 -7.39 -6.15 12.44
CA ALA A 128 -7.32 -4.91 13.21
C ALA A 128 -7.02 -3.69 12.33
N ILE A 129 -6.16 -3.83 11.31
CA ILE A 129 -5.90 -2.80 10.31
C ILE A 129 -7.10 -2.63 9.39
N THR A 130 -7.68 -3.73 8.90
CA THR A 130 -8.86 -3.71 8.02
C THR A 130 -10.01 -2.95 8.66
N CYS A 131 -10.31 -3.24 9.93
CA CYS A 131 -11.34 -2.53 10.68
C CYS A 131 -11.05 -1.03 10.77
N ARG A 132 -9.79 -0.63 11.03
CA ARG A 132 -9.40 0.79 11.10
C ARG A 132 -9.53 1.48 9.75
N VAL A 133 -9.05 0.85 8.68
CA VAL A 133 -9.17 1.35 7.31
C VAL A 133 -10.64 1.51 6.96
N ALA A 134 -11.46 0.47 7.15
CA ALA A 134 -12.88 0.51 6.84
C ALA A 134 -13.65 1.56 7.65
N ALA A 135 -13.33 1.73 8.94
CA ALA A 135 -14.02 2.65 9.84
C ALA A 135 -13.53 4.11 9.77
N GLN A 136 -12.45 4.40 9.05
CA GLN A 136 -11.85 5.74 9.03
C GLN A 136 -12.81 6.85 8.58
N ASP A 137 -13.79 6.55 7.72
CA ASP A 137 -14.76 7.54 7.21
C ASP A 137 -16.07 7.57 8.02
N ALA A 138 -16.19 6.74 9.06
CA ALA A 138 -17.39 6.60 9.89
C ALA A 138 -17.37 7.46 11.16
N LEU A 139 -16.31 8.26 11.37
CA LEU A 139 -16.09 9.11 12.55
C LEU A 139 -16.02 10.59 12.20
#